data_AF-A0A952NZM5-F1
#
_entry.id   AF-A0A952NZM5-F1
#
_cell.length_a   1.000
_cell.length_b   1.000
_cell.length_c   1.000
_cell.angle_alpha   90.00
_cell.angle_beta   90.00
_cell.angle_gamma   90.00
#
_symmetry.space_group_name_H-M   'P 1'
#
loop_
_entity.id
_entity.type
_entity.pdbx_description
1 polymer ?
#
loop_
_entity_poly.entity_id
_entity_poly.type
_entity_poly.pdbx_seq_one_letter_code
_entity_poly.pdbx_strand_id
1 'polypeptide(L)'
;MKKFLLSVCVLSLFSFNVMAQDDSDIESDTETVSRQRVKTNPDGSKEVEVRSGKVRPARQGGPRVGEIYNEDVHRVVKRVEPLNMTSLGLGPAVVGKIGNESVFYSLQLARHFEVNPWAEMRLGVGTALAGEGSGSYNHLAVGASWFSTNEDISPLFGGEFGLGMFTAQGRDGGAGFHAGLHGGVRFFRTARAQLGLEFFGKMIFHKDDKPVMGGAMVTALF
;
A
#
# COMPACT_ATOMS: atom_id res chain seq x y z
N MET A 1 -4.30 -41.32 -11.55
CA MET A 1 -5.21 -40.17 -11.75
C MET A 1 -5.78 -39.71 -10.42
N LYS A 2 -5.16 -38.71 -9.77
CA LYS A 2 -5.72 -37.93 -8.66
C LYS A 2 -5.14 -36.52 -8.78
N LYS A 3 -5.84 -35.65 -9.50
CA LYS A 3 -5.60 -34.21 -9.64
C LYS A 3 -6.95 -33.52 -9.44
N PHE A 4 -6.91 -32.24 -9.09
CA PHE A 4 -8.05 -31.32 -8.89
C PHE A 4 -8.74 -31.40 -7.53
N LEU A 5 -8.11 -30.81 -6.49
CA LEU A 5 -8.88 -30.09 -5.46
C LEU A 5 -7.95 -29.23 -4.59
N LEU A 6 -7.24 -28.25 -5.17
CA LEU A 6 -6.51 -27.26 -4.36
C LEU A 6 -6.30 -25.93 -5.11
N SER A 7 -7.36 -25.43 -5.76
CA SER A 7 -7.28 -24.17 -6.55
C SER A 7 -8.36 -23.13 -6.18
N VAL A 8 -9.09 -23.29 -5.08
CA VAL A 8 -10.24 -22.40 -4.77
C VAL A 8 -10.07 -21.59 -3.47
N CYS A 9 -9.07 -21.87 -2.62
CA CYS A 9 -8.95 -21.18 -1.32
C CYS A 9 -8.16 -19.86 -1.30
N VAL A 10 -7.55 -19.41 -2.41
CA VAL A 10 -6.69 -18.21 -2.38
C VAL A 10 -7.45 -16.90 -2.69
N LEU A 11 -8.71 -16.97 -3.14
CA LEU A 11 -9.50 -15.78 -3.48
C LEU A 11 -10.37 -15.19 -2.35
N SER A 12 -10.42 -15.79 -1.16
CA SER A 12 -11.35 -15.34 -0.09
C SER A 12 -10.72 -14.46 1.01
N LEU A 13 -9.44 -14.10 0.93
CA LEU A 13 -8.74 -13.36 2.00
C LEU A 13 -8.64 -11.83 1.79
N PHE A 14 -9.25 -11.26 0.75
CA PHE A 14 -9.22 -9.81 0.48
C PHE A 14 -10.44 -9.04 1.00
N SER A 15 -10.97 -9.44 2.16
CA SER A 15 -12.00 -8.69 2.88
C SER A 15 -11.57 -8.45 4.33
N PHE A 16 -10.68 -7.47 4.55
CA PHE A 16 -10.52 -6.89 5.88
C PHE A 16 -11.12 -5.49 5.92
N ASN A 17 -12.22 -5.44 6.67
CA ASN A 17 -12.94 -4.26 7.07
C ASN A 17 -12.04 -3.31 7.88
N VAL A 18 -12.25 -2.03 7.61
CA VAL A 18 -11.96 -0.88 8.48
C VAL A 18 -12.62 -1.08 9.85
N MET A 19 -11.86 -0.98 10.94
CA MET A 19 -12.23 -0.63 12.34
C MET A 19 -11.05 -1.01 13.25
N ALA A 20 -10.70 -0.34 14.35
CA ALA A 20 -11.30 0.75 15.10
C ALA A 20 -10.17 1.53 15.79
N GLN A 21 -10.39 2.83 15.99
CA GLN A 21 -9.53 3.70 16.79
C GLN A 21 -9.90 3.49 18.26
N ASP A 22 -8.91 3.13 19.07
CA ASP A 22 -9.03 2.84 20.49
C ASP A 22 -9.20 4.17 21.27
N ASP A 23 -10.40 4.42 21.77
CA ASP A 23 -10.72 5.54 22.66
C ASP A 23 -10.32 5.13 24.08
N SER A 24 -9.11 5.48 24.50
CA SER A 24 -8.72 5.42 25.91
C SER A 24 -9.23 6.67 26.64
N ASP A 25 -10.16 6.46 27.57
CA ASP A 25 -10.81 7.44 28.43
C ASP A 25 -9.83 8.38 29.15
N ILE A 26 -9.97 9.69 28.91
CA ILE A 26 -9.36 10.75 29.72
C ILE A 26 -10.48 11.42 30.52
N GLU A 27 -10.44 11.21 31.82
CA GLU A 27 -11.27 11.88 32.83
C GLU A 27 -11.07 13.40 32.72
N SER A 28 -12.14 14.14 32.36
CA SER A 28 -12.08 15.60 32.20
C SER A 28 -12.96 16.30 33.23
N ASP A 29 -12.33 16.99 34.18
CA ASP A 29 -12.99 17.91 35.10
C ASP A 29 -13.81 18.94 34.32
N THR A 30 -15.12 18.94 34.55
CA THR A 30 -16.08 19.78 33.83
C THR A 30 -16.55 20.90 34.76
N GLU A 31 -16.07 22.12 34.56
CA GLU A 31 -16.63 23.29 35.24
C GLU A 31 -17.92 23.77 34.56
N THR A 32 -18.87 24.22 35.37
CA THR A 32 -20.18 24.72 34.92
C THR A 32 -20.13 26.24 34.87
N VAL A 33 -20.23 26.83 33.68
CA VAL A 33 -20.25 28.29 33.53
C VAL A 33 -21.67 28.75 33.24
N SER A 34 -22.20 29.61 34.12
CA SER A 34 -23.48 30.31 33.93
C SER A 34 -23.22 31.64 33.24
N ARG A 35 -23.91 31.89 32.11
CA ARG A 35 -23.96 33.22 31.49
C ARG A 35 -25.34 33.81 31.71
N GLN A 36 -25.36 34.99 32.30
CA GLN A 36 -26.55 35.79 32.53
C GLN A 36 -26.64 36.84 31.42
N ARG A 37 -27.72 36.79 30.63
CA ARG A 37 -28.01 37.83 29.64
C ARG A 37 -29.21 38.63 30.12
N VAL A 38 -28.99 39.92 30.35
CA VAL A 38 -30.07 40.85 30.70
C VAL A 38 -30.55 41.50 29.42
N LYS A 39 -31.81 41.26 29.05
CA LYS A 39 -32.50 42.02 28.01
C LYS A 39 -33.33 43.10 28.67
N THR A 40 -33.27 44.31 28.14
CA THR A 40 -34.17 45.39 28.56
C THR A 40 -35.24 45.53 27.50
N ASN A 41 -36.49 45.38 27.90
CA ASN A 41 -37.64 45.49 27.00
C ASN A 41 -37.96 46.97 26.74
N PRO A 42 -38.73 47.28 25.67
CA PRO A 42 -39.02 48.66 25.28
C PRO A 42 -39.80 49.48 26.31
N ASP A 43 -40.40 48.84 27.31
CA ASP A 43 -41.13 49.46 28.44
C ASP A 43 -40.23 49.76 29.66
N GLY A 44 -38.92 49.50 29.57
CA GLY A 44 -37.95 49.74 30.64
C GLY A 44 -37.82 48.60 31.66
N SER A 45 -38.59 47.52 31.53
CA SER A 45 -38.42 46.33 32.38
C SER A 45 -37.21 45.48 31.92
N LYS A 46 -36.48 44.89 32.88
CA LYS A 46 -35.30 44.05 32.61
C LYS A 46 -35.62 42.59 32.87
N GLU A 47 -35.49 41.76 31.86
CA GLU A 47 -35.64 40.31 31.95
C GLU A 47 -34.27 39.64 31.91
N VAL A 48 -34.05 38.69 32.81
CA VAL A 48 -32.76 38.02 33.01
C VAL A 48 -32.91 36.56 32.58
N GLU A 49 -32.32 36.20 31.45
CA GLU A 49 -32.23 34.80 31.01
C GLU A 49 -30.87 34.24 31.47
N VAL A 50 -30.89 33.28 32.41
CA VAL A 50 -29.70 32.55 32.85
C VAL A 50 -29.66 31.23 32.08
N ARG A 51 -28.68 31.09 31.17
CA ARG A 51 -28.37 29.80 30.54
C ARG A 51 -27.10 29.22 31.14
N SER A 52 -27.23 28.01 31.67
CA SER A 52 -26.11 27.20 32.15
C SER A 52 -25.80 26.11 31.12
N GLY A 53 -24.54 26.00 30.73
CA GLY A 53 -24.07 24.96 29.81
C GLY A 53 -22.68 24.48 30.22
N LYS A 54 -22.45 23.17 30.12
CA LYS A 54 -21.13 22.58 30.34
C LYS A 54 -20.24 22.92 29.15
N VAL A 55 -19.15 23.66 29.36
CA VAL A 55 -18.18 24.00 28.32
C VAL A 55 -16.84 23.42 28.76
N ARG A 56 -16.24 22.58 27.90
CA ARG A 56 -14.87 22.08 28.14
C ARG A 56 -13.91 23.28 28.13
N PRO A 57 -13.01 23.42 29.13
CA PRO A 57 -12.05 24.51 29.12
C PRO A 57 -11.18 24.38 27.87
N ALA A 58 -11.09 25.48 27.10
CA ALA A 58 -10.17 25.55 25.98
C ALA A 58 -8.74 25.40 26.52
N ARG A 59 -7.98 24.44 26.01
CA ARG A 59 -6.53 24.34 26.23
C ARG A 59 -5.92 25.71 25.89
N GLN A 60 -5.44 26.44 26.91
CA GLN A 60 -4.66 27.65 26.67
C GLN A 60 -3.40 27.24 25.90
N GLY A 61 -3.32 27.68 24.64
CA GLY A 61 -2.16 27.46 23.76
C GLY A 61 -2.41 26.59 22.52
N GLY A 62 -3.61 26.06 22.29
CA GLY A 62 -3.94 25.37 21.03
C GLY A 62 -4.46 26.35 19.95
N PRO A 63 -4.21 26.11 18.65
CA PRO A 63 -4.82 26.89 17.57
C PRO A 63 -6.34 26.92 17.72
N ARG A 64 -6.95 28.08 17.47
CA ARG A 64 -8.41 28.17 17.43
C ARG A 64 -8.92 27.35 16.25
N VAL A 65 -10.07 26.69 16.42
CA VAL A 65 -10.69 25.91 15.34
C VAL A 65 -10.93 26.82 14.14
N GLY A 66 -10.20 26.60 13.04
CA GLY A 66 -10.25 27.42 11.82
C GLY A 66 -9.00 28.28 11.55
N GLU A 67 -8.06 28.41 12.49
CA GLU A 67 -6.76 29.06 12.26
C GLU A 67 -5.75 28.03 11.73
N ILE A 68 -5.44 28.11 10.44
CA ILE A 68 -4.32 27.40 9.81
C ILE A 68 -3.16 28.41 9.75
N TYR A 69 -2.10 28.20 10.53
CA TYR A 69 -0.90 29.05 10.45
C TYR A 69 -0.20 28.87 9.10
N ASN A 70 0.48 29.89 8.57
CA ASN A 70 1.19 29.79 7.28
C ASN A 70 2.23 28.65 7.22
N GLU A 71 2.77 28.28 8.37
CA GLU A 71 3.64 27.11 8.59
C GLU A 71 2.89 25.78 8.35
N ASP A 72 1.64 25.71 8.81
CA ASP A 72 0.72 24.59 8.57
C ASP A 72 0.12 24.62 7.16
N VAL A 73 0.03 25.78 6.50
CA VAL A 73 -0.38 25.87 5.09
C VAL A 73 0.59 25.08 4.22
N HIS A 74 1.90 25.12 4.46
CA HIS A 74 2.86 24.28 3.73
C HIS A 74 2.71 22.79 4.06
N ARG A 75 2.27 22.46 5.28
CA ARG A 75 2.00 21.09 5.73
C ARG A 75 0.68 20.53 5.16
N VAL A 76 -0.28 21.40 4.81
CA VAL A 76 -1.61 21.07 4.30
C VAL A 76 -1.72 21.18 2.76
N VAL A 77 -0.91 22.01 2.10
CA VAL A 77 -1.05 22.39 0.67
C VAL A 77 -0.74 21.28 -0.36
N LYS A 78 -0.30 20.10 0.01
CA LYS A 78 -0.36 18.95 -0.92
C LYS A 78 -0.40 17.63 -0.17
N ARG A 79 -1.52 17.37 0.52
CA ARG A 79 -1.89 15.99 0.83
C ARG A 79 -2.20 15.33 -0.52
N VAL A 80 -1.15 14.83 -1.18
CA VAL A 80 -1.29 13.97 -2.37
C VAL A 80 -2.22 12.85 -1.92
N GLU A 81 -3.38 12.73 -2.58
CA GLU A 81 -4.32 11.66 -2.26
C GLU A 81 -3.56 10.34 -2.38
N PRO A 82 -3.49 9.52 -1.31
CA PRO A 82 -2.82 8.23 -1.39
C PRO A 82 -3.54 7.38 -2.44
N LEU A 83 -2.84 7.07 -3.53
CA LEU A 83 -3.34 6.22 -4.59
C LEU A 83 -3.22 4.76 -4.18
N ASN A 84 -4.36 4.06 -4.20
CA ASN A 84 -4.44 2.63 -3.95
C ASN A 84 -4.86 1.94 -5.24
N MET A 85 -3.90 1.31 -5.91
CA MET A 85 -4.08 0.80 -7.27
C MET A 85 -3.84 -0.71 -7.33
N THR A 86 -4.49 -1.37 -8.27
CA THR A 86 -4.17 -2.74 -8.64
C THR A 86 -3.31 -2.70 -9.90
N SER A 87 -2.34 -3.59 -9.99
CA SER A 87 -1.42 -3.66 -11.11
C SER A 87 -1.37 -5.04 -11.74
N LEU A 88 -1.22 -5.06 -13.06
CA LEU A 88 -0.98 -6.26 -13.87
C LEU A 88 0.31 -6.06 -14.66
N GLY A 89 1.32 -6.86 -14.35
CA GLY A 89 2.64 -6.86 -14.98
C GLY A 89 2.83 -8.09 -15.87
N LEU A 90 3.40 -7.90 -17.06
CA LEU A 90 3.72 -8.95 -18.01
C LEU A 90 5.10 -8.72 -18.62
N GLY A 91 5.90 -9.77 -18.77
CA GLY A 91 7.15 -9.66 -19.51
C GLY A 91 8.05 -10.89 -19.47
N PRO A 92 9.17 -10.87 -20.22
CA PRO A 92 10.11 -11.97 -20.27
C PRO A 92 10.95 -12.05 -18.99
N ALA A 93 11.32 -13.27 -18.63
CA ALA A 93 12.23 -13.58 -17.55
C ALA A 93 13.18 -14.71 -17.95
N VAL A 94 14.32 -14.77 -17.30
CA VAL A 94 15.25 -15.90 -17.34
C VAL A 94 15.31 -16.47 -15.94
N VAL A 95 15.15 -17.78 -15.80
CA VAL A 95 15.21 -18.46 -14.52
C VAL A 95 16.39 -19.43 -14.50
N GLY A 96 17.34 -19.17 -13.62
CA GLY A 96 18.48 -20.05 -13.37
C GLY A 96 18.18 -21.08 -12.29
N LYS A 97 18.95 -22.16 -12.28
CA LYS A 97 18.89 -23.23 -11.27
C LYS A 97 17.50 -23.87 -11.14
N ILE A 98 16.86 -24.13 -12.27
CA ILE A 98 15.62 -24.93 -12.36
C ILE A 98 15.70 -26.03 -13.44
N GLY A 99 16.88 -26.28 -14.00
CA GLY A 99 17.09 -27.31 -15.02
C GLY A 99 16.50 -26.99 -16.40
N ASN A 100 16.11 -25.73 -16.63
CA ASN A 100 15.55 -25.25 -17.90
C ASN A 100 16.22 -23.92 -18.25
N GLU A 101 16.78 -23.82 -19.46
CA GLU A 101 17.50 -22.63 -19.96
C GLU A 101 16.64 -21.75 -20.87
N SER A 102 15.37 -22.11 -21.10
CA SER A 102 14.45 -21.34 -21.93
C SER A 102 14.05 -20.01 -21.29
N VAL A 103 13.50 -19.12 -22.12
CA VAL A 103 12.86 -17.88 -21.66
C VAL A 103 11.55 -18.22 -20.95
N PHE A 104 11.31 -17.55 -19.84
CA PHE A 104 10.08 -17.62 -19.06
C PHE A 104 9.20 -16.41 -19.37
N TYR A 105 7.89 -16.62 -19.34
CA TYR A 105 6.91 -15.53 -19.39
C TYR A 105 6.39 -15.27 -17.98
N SER A 106 6.68 -14.08 -17.46
CA SER A 106 6.26 -13.64 -16.14
C SER A 106 4.96 -12.86 -16.20
N LEU A 107 4.09 -13.15 -15.25
CA LEU A 107 2.85 -12.46 -14.94
C LEU A 107 2.87 -12.08 -13.46
N GLN A 108 2.56 -10.82 -13.14
CA GLN A 108 2.44 -10.33 -11.77
C GLN A 108 1.12 -9.60 -11.58
N LEU A 109 0.43 -9.88 -10.47
CA LEU A 109 -0.73 -9.14 -10.00
C LEU A 109 -0.38 -8.55 -8.63
N ALA A 110 -0.53 -7.25 -8.44
CA ALA A 110 -0.24 -6.64 -7.15
C ALA A 110 -1.20 -5.53 -6.77
N ARG A 111 -1.33 -5.30 -5.46
CA ARG A 111 -1.99 -4.15 -4.85
C ARG A 111 -0.93 -3.18 -4.35
N HIS A 112 -1.04 -1.93 -4.79
CA HIS A 112 -0.17 -0.83 -4.44
C HIS A 112 -0.88 0.10 -3.46
N PHE A 113 -0.14 0.55 -2.46
CA PHE A 113 -0.60 1.52 -1.48
C PHE A 113 0.45 2.63 -1.39
N GLU A 114 0.16 3.80 -1.96
CA GLU A 114 1.04 4.96 -1.78
C GLU A 114 0.95 5.45 -0.33
N VAL A 115 2.05 5.31 0.40
CA VAL A 115 2.13 5.74 1.81
C VAL A 115 2.43 7.23 1.87
N ASN A 116 3.25 7.73 0.93
CA ASN A 116 3.56 9.14 0.75
C ASN A 116 4.02 9.39 -0.71
N PRO A 117 4.27 10.66 -1.13
CA PRO A 117 4.67 10.97 -2.51
C PRO A 117 5.97 10.32 -2.99
N TRP A 118 6.76 9.72 -2.11
CA TRP A 118 8.07 9.14 -2.38
C TRP A 118 8.12 7.64 -2.15
N ALA A 119 7.06 7.02 -1.60
CA ALA A 119 7.09 5.62 -1.23
C ALA A 119 5.73 4.93 -1.38
N GLU A 120 5.77 3.69 -1.85
CA GLU A 120 4.64 2.78 -1.91
C GLU A 120 4.94 1.46 -1.19
N MET A 121 3.89 0.83 -0.69
CA MET A 121 3.89 -0.58 -0.33
C MET A 121 3.20 -1.39 -1.43
N ARG A 122 3.68 -2.61 -1.67
CA ARG A 122 3.14 -3.53 -2.67
C ARG A 122 2.85 -4.88 -2.03
N LEU A 123 1.66 -5.41 -2.23
CA LEU A 123 1.33 -6.81 -1.94
C LEU A 123 1.06 -7.50 -3.28
N GLY A 124 1.88 -8.48 -3.66
CA GLY A 124 1.83 -9.07 -4.99
C GLY A 124 1.93 -10.59 -4.99
N VAL A 125 1.26 -11.18 -5.98
CA VAL A 125 1.47 -12.56 -6.40
C VAL A 125 2.02 -12.55 -7.82
N GLY A 126 2.97 -13.42 -8.12
CA GLY A 126 3.47 -13.55 -9.47
C GLY A 126 3.84 -14.97 -9.83
N THR A 127 3.75 -15.26 -11.11
CA THR A 127 4.10 -16.53 -11.73
C THR A 127 5.02 -16.27 -12.92
N ALA A 128 5.92 -17.19 -13.19
CA ALA A 128 6.67 -17.23 -14.43
C ALA A 128 6.68 -18.67 -14.93
N LEU A 129 6.34 -18.86 -16.19
CA LEU A 129 6.20 -20.16 -16.82
C LEU A 129 7.22 -20.31 -17.95
N ALA A 130 7.85 -21.48 -18.05
CA ALA A 130 8.78 -21.77 -19.13
C ALA A 130 8.08 -21.67 -20.49
N GLY A 131 8.68 -20.98 -21.45
CA GLY A 131 8.19 -20.93 -22.83
C GLY A 131 8.33 -22.28 -23.53
N GLU A 132 9.35 -23.06 -23.16
CA GLU A 132 9.58 -24.41 -23.64
C GLU A 132 9.90 -25.36 -22.48
N GLY A 133 9.53 -26.65 -22.62
CA GLY A 133 9.76 -27.66 -21.59
C GLY A 133 8.82 -27.52 -20.39
N SER A 134 9.34 -27.80 -19.19
CA SER A 134 8.60 -27.65 -17.93
C SER A 134 9.38 -26.82 -16.93
N GLY A 135 8.66 -26.08 -16.09
CA GLY A 135 9.24 -25.23 -15.07
C GLY A 135 8.35 -24.05 -14.76
N SER A 136 8.30 -23.68 -13.49
CA SER A 136 7.54 -22.52 -13.05
C SER A 136 8.21 -21.88 -11.85
N TYR A 137 8.10 -20.56 -11.74
CA TYR A 137 8.52 -19.80 -10.56
C TYR A 137 7.32 -19.00 -10.07
N ASN A 138 6.86 -19.24 -8.84
CA ASN A 138 5.71 -18.55 -8.27
C ASN A 138 6.10 -17.90 -6.94
N HIS A 139 5.51 -16.75 -6.62
CA HIS A 139 5.76 -16.05 -5.36
C HIS A 139 4.53 -15.29 -4.88
N LEU A 140 4.45 -15.11 -3.57
CA LEU A 140 3.57 -14.20 -2.86
C LEU A 140 4.45 -13.34 -1.96
N ALA A 141 4.44 -12.02 -2.14
CA ALA A 141 5.38 -11.14 -1.46
C ALA A 141 4.73 -9.81 -1.06
N VAL A 142 5.22 -9.25 0.05
CA VAL A 142 5.03 -7.85 0.39
C VAL A 142 6.35 -7.12 0.09
N GLY A 143 6.25 -5.90 -0.41
CA GLY A 143 7.39 -5.09 -0.77
C GLY A 143 7.13 -3.62 -0.54
N ALA A 144 8.21 -2.86 -0.72
CA ALA A 144 8.16 -1.41 -0.72
C ALA A 144 8.99 -0.89 -1.89
N SER A 145 8.52 0.19 -2.50
CA SER A 145 9.26 0.92 -3.53
C SER A 145 9.43 2.37 -3.10
N TRP A 146 10.57 2.96 -3.45
CA TRP A 146 10.84 4.37 -3.35
C TRP A 146 10.85 4.99 -4.76
N PHE A 147 10.28 6.18 -4.88
CA PHE A 147 10.28 6.97 -6.11
C PHE A 147 11.29 8.10 -6.02
N SER A 148 12.05 8.30 -7.09
CA SER A 148 13.06 9.36 -7.17
C SER A 148 12.47 10.75 -7.36
N THR A 149 11.26 10.84 -7.92
CA THR A 149 10.56 12.09 -8.18
C THR A 149 9.09 11.95 -7.80
N ASN A 150 8.40 13.08 -7.66
CA ASN A 150 6.95 13.16 -7.44
C ASN A 150 6.21 13.61 -8.72
N GLU A 151 6.85 13.41 -9.88
CA GLU A 151 6.36 13.82 -11.19
C GLU A 151 5.69 12.65 -11.92
N ASP A 152 5.04 12.95 -13.05
CA ASP A 152 4.36 11.93 -13.87
C ASP A 152 5.28 10.83 -14.38
N ILE A 153 6.56 11.14 -14.59
CA ILE A 153 7.60 10.17 -14.90
C ILE A 153 8.48 10.03 -13.67
N SER A 154 8.36 8.91 -12.98
CA SER A 154 9.02 8.65 -11.71
C SER A 154 9.85 7.38 -11.80
N PRO A 155 11.19 7.48 -11.81
CA PRO A 155 12.06 6.35 -11.56
C PRO A 155 11.74 5.76 -10.18
N LEU A 156 11.76 4.44 -10.08
CA LEU A 156 11.48 3.71 -8.85
C LEU A 156 12.50 2.61 -8.62
N PHE A 157 12.76 2.32 -7.36
CA PHE A 157 13.47 1.10 -6.95
C PHE A 157 12.82 0.55 -5.69
N GLY A 158 12.90 -0.75 -5.48
CA GLY A 158 12.25 -1.39 -4.36
C GLY A 158 12.75 -2.80 -4.13
N GLY A 159 12.22 -3.37 -3.05
CA GLY A 159 12.45 -4.75 -2.68
C GLY A 159 11.17 -5.40 -2.19
N GLU A 160 11.15 -6.71 -2.23
CA GLU A 160 10.03 -7.52 -1.76
C GLU A 160 10.52 -8.79 -1.05
N PHE A 161 9.74 -9.24 -0.09
CA PHE A 161 9.99 -10.44 0.69
C PHE A 161 8.70 -11.23 0.88
N GLY A 162 8.79 -12.56 0.90
CA GLY A 162 7.64 -13.40 1.16
C GLY A 162 7.92 -14.88 0.97
N LEU A 163 6.99 -15.56 0.31
CA LEU A 163 7.04 -16.99 0.06
C LEU A 163 7.15 -17.24 -1.44
N GLY A 164 7.92 -18.26 -1.81
CA GLY A 164 8.09 -18.68 -3.19
C GLY A 164 8.04 -20.18 -3.33
N MET A 165 7.62 -20.63 -4.51
CA MET A 165 7.64 -22.02 -4.93
C MET A 165 8.10 -22.12 -6.37
N PHE A 166 8.83 -23.18 -6.68
CA PHE A 166 9.28 -23.45 -8.04
C PHE A 166 9.04 -24.90 -8.41
N THR A 167 8.83 -25.13 -9.70
CA THR A 167 8.93 -26.47 -10.31
C THR A 167 10.10 -26.45 -11.27
N ALA A 168 10.83 -27.55 -11.31
CA ALA A 168 12.03 -27.69 -12.11
C ALA A 168 11.87 -28.83 -13.11
N GLN A 169 12.55 -28.71 -14.25
CA GLN A 169 12.49 -29.75 -15.28
C GLN A 169 13.24 -30.99 -14.80
N GLY A 170 12.57 -32.14 -14.82
CA GLY A 170 13.19 -33.43 -14.53
C GLY A 170 13.62 -33.66 -13.06
N ARG A 171 13.19 -32.80 -12.13
CA ARG A 171 13.49 -32.91 -10.69
C ARG A 171 12.35 -32.35 -9.84
N ASP A 172 12.38 -32.66 -8.55
CA ASP A 172 11.38 -32.15 -7.62
C ASP A 172 11.46 -30.62 -7.49
N GLY A 173 10.29 -29.99 -7.42
CA GLY A 173 10.17 -28.58 -7.09
C GLY A 173 10.45 -28.32 -5.60
N GLY A 174 10.46 -27.05 -5.23
CA GLY A 174 10.67 -26.64 -3.85
C GLY A 174 9.86 -25.42 -3.48
N ALA A 175 9.70 -25.20 -2.18
CA ALA A 175 9.13 -23.99 -1.62
C ALA A 175 10.07 -23.43 -0.55
N GLY A 176 10.05 -22.11 -0.37
CA GLY A 176 10.93 -21.43 0.57
C GLY A 176 10.63 -19.94 0.68
N PHE A 177 11.52 -19.22 1.36
CA PHE A 177 11.42 -17.77 1.42
C PHE A 177 11.79 -17.15 0.08
N HIS A 178 11.07 -16.09 -0.27
CA HIS A 178 11.29 -15.31 -1.47
C HIS A 178 11.90 -13.96 -1.07
N ALA A 179 12.93 -13.52 -1.80
CA ALA A 179 13.37 -12.14 -1.79
C ALA A 179 13.58 -11.64 -3.22
N GLY A 180 13.22 -10.38 -3.46
CA GLY A 180 13.40 -9.76 -4.75
C GLY A 180 13.77 -8.29 -4.63
N LEU A 181 14.43 -7.80 -5.67
CA LEU A 181 14.64 -6.40 -5.94
C LEU A 181 14.00 -6.06 -7.28
N HIS A 182 13.49 -4.86 -7.40
CA HIS A 182 12.95 -4.32 -8.65
C HIS A 182 13.31 -2.86 -8.79
N GLY A 183 13.39 -2.38 -10.03
CA GLY A 183 13.64 -0.99 -10.34
C GLY A 183 13.22 -0.66 -11.76
N GLY A 184 12.83 0.57 -12.02
CA GLY A 184 12.19 0.91 -13.27
C GLY A 184 11.73 2.34 -13.33
N VAL A 185 10.77 2.60 -14.20
CA VAL A 185 10.14 3.92 -14.38
C VAL A 185 8.63 3.74 -14.42
N ARG A 186 7.92 4.60 -13.69
CA ARG A 186 6.46 4.75 -13.76
C ARG A 186 6.10 6.00 -14.54
N PHE A 187 5.17 5.84 -15.48
CA PHE A 187 4.61 6.88 -16.32
C PHE A 187 3.18 7.19 -15.91
N PHE A 188 2.78 8.46 -16.09
CA PHE A 188 1.47 8.98 -15.73
C PHE A 188 1.14 8.81 -14.24
N ARG A 189 2.15 8.93 -13.36
CA ARG A 189 2.00 8.63 -11.93
C ARG A 189 0.92 9.45 -11.22
N THR A 190 0.61 10.65 -11.67
CA THR A 190 -0.48 11.43 -11.05
C THR A 190 -1.87 11.04 -11.53
N ALA A 191 -1.97 10.15 -12.53
CA ALA A 191 -3.22 9.68 -13.09
C ALA A 191 -3.76 8.43 -12.37
N ARG A 192 -5.06 8.18 -12.53
CA ARG A 192 -5.76 6.97 -12.06
C ARG A 192 -5.48 5.72 -12.89
N ALA A 193 -4.80 5.87 -14.02
CA ALA A 193 -4.30 4.77 -14.81
C ALA A 193 -2.83 5.06 -15.12
N GLN A 194 -1.94 4.13 -14.77
CA GLN A 194 -0.50 4.33 -14.87
C GLN A 194 0.13 3.19 -15.65
N LEU A 195 1.31 3.46 -16.21
CA LEU A 195 2.11 2.47 -16.91
C LEU A 195 3.48 2.37 -16.24
N GLY A 196 4.04 1.18 -16.15
CA GLY A 196 5.37 0.93 -15.59
C GLY A 196 6.21 0.11 -16.54
N LEU A 197 7.52 0.38 -16.54
CA LEU A 197 8.54 -0.52 -17.05
C LEU A 197 9.47 -0.86 -15.89
N GLU A 198 9.48 -2.11 -15.46
CA GLU A 198 10.23 -2.58 -14.29
C GLU A 198 11.17 -3.72 -14.66
N PHE A 199 12.43 -3.61 -14.22
CA PHE A 199 13.40 -4.70 -14.18
C PHE A 199 13.38 -5.34 -12.80
N PHE A 200 13.58 -6.64 -12.71
CA PHE A 200 13.56 -7.35 -11.44
C PHE A 200 14.61 -8.45 -11.37
N GLY A 201 15.05 -8.73 -10.14
CA GLY A 201 15.85 -9.88 -9.77
C GLY A 201 15.27 -10.51 -8.51
N LYS A 202 14.90 -11.78 -8.58
CA LYS A 202 14.19 -12.51 -7.53
C LYS A 202 14.90 -13.82 -7.22
N MET A 203 14.78 -14.29 -5.99
CA MET A 203 15.37 -15.53 -5.53
C MET A 203 14.44 -16.26 -4.55
N ILE A 204 14.41 -17.58 -4.64
CA ILE A 204 13.82 -18.45 -3.62
C ILE A 204 14.95 -19.11 -2.83
N PHE A 205 14.94 -18.95 -1.51
CA PHE A 205 15.84 -19.63 -0.59
C PHE A 205 15.30 -21.04 -0.30
N HIS A 206 15.85 -22.06 -0.96
CA HIS A 206 15.45 -23.46 -0.76
C HIS A 206 16.65 -24.41 -0.62
N LYS A 207 17.10 -24.67 0.61
CA LYS A 207 18.23 -25.60 0.87
C LYS A 207 19.42 -25.28 -0.05
N ASP A 208 19.88 -26.27 -0.82
CA ASP A 208 21.00 -26.16 -1.76
C ASP A 208 20.59 -25.52 -3.10
N ASP A 209 19.30 -25.53 -3.42
CA ASP A 209 18.74 -24.91 -4.61
C ASP A 209 18.32 -23.47 -4.33
N LYS A 210 18.95 -22.53 -5.04
CA LYS A 210 18.58 -21.11 -4.97
C LYS A 210 18.09 -20.66 -6.35
N PRO A 211 16.88 -21.05 -6.80
CA PRO A 211 16.33 -20.56 -8.05
C PRO A 211 16.37 -19.05 -8.08
N VAL A 212 16.92 -18.51 -9.15
CA VAL A 212 17.06 -17.07 -9.35
C VAL A 212 16.34 -16.72 -10.63
N MET A 213 15.54 -15.67 -10.60
CA MET A 213 14.80 -15.17 -11.76
C MET A 213 15.16 -13.70 -12.00
N GLY A 214 15.52 -13.36 -13.22
CA GLY A 214 15.75 -11.98 -13.64
C GLY A 214 14.94 -11.65 -14.89
N GLY A 215 14.45 -10.43 -15.02
CA GLY A 215 13.64 -10.07 -16.19
C GLY A 215 13.23 -8.61 -16.23
N ALA A 216 12.35 -8.31 -17.18
CA ALA A 216 11.71 -7.02 -17.33
C ALA A 216 10.21 -7.22 -17.52
N MET A 217 9.40 -6.27 -17.06
CA MET A 217 7.96 -6.31 -17.22
C MET A 217 7.39 -4.92 -17.54
N VAL A 218 6.32 -4.93 -18.33
CA VAL A 218 5.44 -3.79 -18.50
C VAL A 218 4.26 -3.98 -17.57
N THR A 219 3.95 -2.96 -16.78
CA THR A 219 2.93 -3.00 -15.74
C THR A 219 1.85 -1.97 -16.02
N ALA A 220 0.59 -2.37 -16.07
CA ALA A 220 -0.53 -1.44 -16.07
C ALA A 220 -1.10 -1.33 -14.65
N LEU A 221 -1.34 -0.12 -14.15
CA LEU A 221 -1.96 0.14 -12.84
C LEU A 221 -3.30 0.85 -13.03
N PHE A 222 -4.33 0.44 -12.29
CA PHE A 222 -5.70 0.97 -12.35
C PHE A 222 -6.44 0.86 -11.00
#